data_AF-A0A016UUI1-F1
#
_entry.id   AF-A0A016UUI1-F1
#
_cell.length_a   1.000
_cell.length_b   1.000
_cell.length_c   1.000
_cell.angle_alpha   90.00
_cell.angle_beta   90.00
_cell.angle_gamma   90.00
#
_symmetry.space_group_name_H-M   'P 1'
#
loop_
_entity.id
_entity.type
_entity.pdbx_description
1 polymer ?
#
loop_
_entity_poly.entity_id
_entity_poly.type
_entity_poly.pdbx_seq_one_letter_code
_entity_poly.pdbx_strand_id
1 'polypeptide(L)'
;MKLGDTIPAFSAITNLGKIDNFHEWIGESWAILFSHPADFTPVCTTELARAAQLAEKFQERNVQMIALSCDSPESHRGWISDIVAYAKDPNITSKRKFALGFVQQIANFRRKERDRGADTLVVRCPIRGSGKSRLIGFPQCLCPADPQPRCSRQLDTLFKGDGFPFEIIADQDRKLAVELGMLDPAEKDSKGMPLTARAVFIIDPSKKLRAHILYPATTGRNFEYV
;
A
#
# COMPACT_ATOMS: atom_id res chain seq x y z
N MET A 1 1.74 -19.38 6.47
CA MET A 1 0.88 -19.25 5.27
C MET A 1 1.67 -19.52 4.01
N LYS A 2 1.02 -19.97 2.94
CA LYS A 2 1.59 -20.14 1.60
C LYS A 2 0.94 -19.16 0.61
N LEU A 3 1.57 -18.98 -0.55
CA LEU A 3 1.01 -18.15 -1.61
C LEU A 3 -0.28 -18.78 -2.14
N GLY A 4 -1.31 -17.96 -2.34
CA GLY A 4 -2.64 -18.37 -2.80
C GLY A 4 -3.62 -18.72 -1.68
N ASP A 5 -3.15 -18.87 -0.43
CA ASP A 5 -4.00 -19.09 0.74
C ASP A 5 -4.88 -17.86 1.00
N THR A 6 -6.12 -18.09 1.45
CA THR A 6 -7.00 -17.03 1.91
C THR A 6 -6.55 -16.55 3.29
N ILE A 7 -6.42 -15.23 3.45
CA ILE A 7 -6.08 -14.59 4.74
C ILE A 7 -7.22 -14.85 5.73
N PRO A 8 -6.94 -15.15 7.00
CA PRO A 8 -7.98 -15.33 8.01
C PRO A 8 -8.82 -14.07 8.17
N ALA A 9 -10.14 -14.24 8.34
CA ALA A 9 -11.02 -13.15 8.72
C ALA A 9 -10.85 -12.91 10.23
N PHE A 10 -10.11 -11.86 10.58
CA PHE A 10 -9.87 -11.49 11.97
C PHE A 10 -10.52 -10.16 12.34
N SER A 11 -10.70 -9.98 13.64
CA SER A 11 -11.06 -8.70 14.25
C SER A 11 -9.84 -8.15 15.00
N ALA A 12 -9.62 -6.84 14.91
CA ALA A 12 -8.44 -6.19 15.49
C ALA A 12 -8.78 -4.78 15.98
N ILE A 13 -8.09 -4.33 17.02
CA ILE A 13 -8.16 -2.95 17.49
C ILE A 13 -7.05 -2.15 16.78
N THR A 14 -7.39 -1.00 16.24
CA THR A 14 -6.46 -0.07 15.61
C THR A 14 -6.40 1.25 16.37
N ASN A 15 -5.50 2.14 15.94
CA ASN A 15 -5.40 3.50 16.46
C ASN A 15 -6.63 4.37 16.15
N LEU A 16 -7.42 4.07 15.10
CA LEU A 16 -8.61 4.84 14.71
C LEU A 16 -9.93 4.22 15.18
N GLY A 17 -9.94 2.92 15.47
CA GLY A 17 -11.15 2.23 15.89
C GLY A 17 -10.97 0.72 15.90
N LYS A 18 -12.08 0.00 16.01
CA LYS A 18 -12.07 -1.46 15.94
C LYS A 18 -12.44 -1.91 14.52
N ILE A 19 -11.65 -2.82 13.96
CA ILE A 19 -11.98 -3.57 12.76
C ILE A 19 -12.67 -4.86 13.20
N ASP A 20 -13.96 -5.01 12.90
CA ASP A 20 -14.70 -6.23 13.22
C ASP A 20 -14.38 -7.38 12.27
N ASN A 21 -14.22 -7.08 10.98
CA ASN A 21 -13.86 -8.05 9.96
C ASN A 21 -12.85 -7.47 8.97
N PHE A 22 -11.65 -8.04 8.95
CA PHE A 22 -10.59 -7.59 8.05
C PHE A 22 -10.95 -7.73 6.56
N HIS A 23 -11.78 -8.70 6.18
CA HIS A 23 -12.20 -8.85 4.79
C HIS A 23 -13.14 -7.72 4.35
N GLU A 24 -14.00 -7.26 5.25
CA GLU A 24 -14.89 -6.11 5.00
C GLU A 24 -14.08 -4.81 4.93
N TRP A 25 -13.05 -4.69 5.78
CA TRP A 25 -12.13 -3.55 5.76
C TRP A 25 -11.42 -3.42 4.39
N ILE A 26 -10.87 -4.52 3.85
CA ILE A 26 -10.25 -4.54 2.52
C ILE A 26 -11.25 -4.20 1.41
N GLY A 27 -12.50 -4.69 1.52
CA GLY A 27 -13.52 -4.51 0.50
C GLY A 27 -13.08 -5.02 -0.89
N GLU A 28 -13.21 -4.20 -1.92
CA GLU A 28 -12.80 -4.52 -3.31
C GLU A 28 -11.39 -4.00 -3.65
N SER A 29 -10.64 -3.52 -2.66
CA SER A 29 -9.30 -2.96 -2.86
C SER A 29 -8.21 -4.03 -2.65
N TRP A 30 -7.01 -3.73 -3.13
CA TRP A 30 -5.81 -4.47 -2.73
C TRP A 30 -5.39 -4.01 -1.33
N ALA A 31 -4.76 -4.88 -0.55
CA ALA A 31 -4.26 -4.52 0.78
C ALA A 31 -2.79 -4.91 0.96
N ILE A 32 -2.02 -3.99 1.54
CA ILE A 32 -0.67 -4.25 2.03
C ILE A 32 -0.73 -4.22 3.56
N LEU A 33 -0.55 -5.39 4.17
CA LEU A 33 -0.42 -5.53 5.61
C LEU A 33 1.04 -5.75 5.96
N PHE A 34 1.61 -4.89 6.78
CA PHE A 34 3.03 -4.97 7.12
C PHE A 34 3.25 -4.82 8.62
N SER A 35 4.12 -5.66 9.18
CA SER A 35 4.41 -5.63 10.61
C SER A 35 5.67 -4.86 10.92
N HIS A 36 5.79 -4.34 12.14
CA HIS A 36 7.04 -3.82 12.70
C HIS A 36 7.25 -4.37 14.12
N PRO A 37 8.50 -4.52 14.58
CA PRO A 37 8.77 -5.14 15.88
C PRO A 37 8.23 -4.39 17.09
N ALA A 38 8.45 -3.06 17.14
CA ALA A 38 8.06 -2.22 18.26
C ALA A 38 7.97 -0.75 17.86
N ASP A 39 7.03 -0.04 18.49
CA ASP A 39 6.89 1.41 18.44
C ASP A 39 8.11 2.12 19.07
N PHE A 40 8.29 3.41 18.76
CA PHE A 40 9.38 4.26 19.28
C PHE A 40 10.80 3.74 18.97
N THR A 41 10.95 2.93 17.92
CA THR A 41 12.25 2.44 17.46
C THR A 41 12.70 3.15 16.17
N PRO A 42 14.00 3.48 16.04
CA PRO A 42 14.48 4.37 14.97
C PRO A 42 14.22 3.81 13.57
N VAL A 43 14.46 2.50 13.36
CA VAL A 43 14.25 1.86 12.05
C VAL A 43 12.78 1.88 11.67
N CYS A 44 11.88 1.53 12.59
CA CYS A 44 10.44 1.50 12.34
C CYS A 44 9.90 2.91 12.03
N THR A 45 10.39 3.95 12.72
CA THR A 45 9.98 5.34 12.45
C THR A 45 10.36 5.74 11.02
N THR A 46 11.56 5.38 10.56
CA THR A 46 11.97 5.68 9.17
C THR A 46 11.16 4.91 8.12
N GLU A 47 10.78 3.67 8.43
CA GLU A 47 9.98 2.82 7.55
C GLU A 47 8.55 3.35 7.39
N LEU A 48 7.86 3.60 8.51
CA LEU A 48 6.48 4.09 8.47
C LEU A 48 6.40 5.52 7.91
N ALA A 49 7.41 6.36 8.15
CA ALA A 49 7.47 7.67 7.53
C ALA A 49 7.61 7.57 6.00
N ARG A 50 8.41 6.62 5.51
CA ARG A 50 8.52 6.38 4.06
C ARG A 50 7.24 5.80 3.48
N ALA A 51 6.59 4.87 4.18
CA ALA A 51 5.29 4.35 3.81
C ALA A 51 4.24 5.48 3.72
N ALA A 52 4.22 6.40 4.70
CA ALA A 52 3.31 7.54 4.70
C ALA A 52 3.54 8.47 3.50
N GLN A 53 4.79 8.72 3.11
CA GLN A 53 5.12 9.50 1.90
C GLN A 53 4.70 8.82 0.60
N LEU A 54 4.63 7.48 0.58
CA LEU A 54 4.26 6.70 -0.61
C LEU A 54 2.77 6.33 -0.63
N ALA A 55 2.03 6.56 0.46
CA ALA A 55 0.65 6.15 0.60
C ALA A 55 -0.25 6.68 -0.53
N GLU A 56 -0.05 7.92 -0.97
CA GLU A 56 -0.78 8.51 -2.11
C GLU A 56 -0.60 7.67 -3.39
N LYS A 57 0.62 7.19 -3.67
CA LYS A 57 0.90 6.34 -4.84
C LYS A 57 0.22 4.98 -4.74
N PHE A 58 0.08 4.44 -3.53
CA PHE A 58 -0.65 3.18 -3.30
C PHE A 58 -2.16 3.40 -3.46
N GLN A 59 -2.69 4.51 -2.97
CA GLN A 59 -4.09 4.89 -3.13
C GLN A 59 -4.47 5.07 -4.60
N GLU A 60 -3.64 5.72 -5.42
CA GLU A 60 -3.83 5.83 -6.88
C GLU A 60 -3.96 4.45 -7.58
N ARG A 61 -3.43 3.39 -6.97
CA ARG A 61 -3.48 2.01 -7.46
C ARG A 61 -4.59 1.19 -6.82
N ASN A 62 -5.48 1.81 -6.05
CA ASN A 62 -6.52 1.15 -5.27
C ASN A 62 -5.93 0.12 -4.27
N VAL A 63 -4.85 0.51 -3.61
CA VAL A 63 -4.18 -0.28 -2.57
C VAL A 63 -4.32 0.43 -1.22
N GLN A 64 -4.92 -0.26 -0.26
CA GLN A 64 -4.99 0.14 1.14
C GLN A 64 -3.77 -0.38 1.90
N MET A 65 -3.26 0.42 2.82
CA MET A 65 -2.12 0.04 3.66
C MET A 65 -2.58 -0.10 5.10
N ILE A 66 -1.99 -1.04 5.83
CA ILE A 66 -2.21 -1.20 7.26
C ILE A 66 -0.95 -1.75 7.93
N ALA A 67 -0.56 -1.13 9.04
CA ALA A 67 0.58 -1.58 9.84
C ALA A 67 0.11 -2.49 10.99
N LEU A 68 0.99 -3.33 11.53
CA LEU A 68 0.73 -4.20 12.67
C LEU A 68 1.92 -4.26 13.62
N SER A 69 1.65 -4.19 14.92
CA SER A 69 2.64 -4.46 15.96
C SER A 69 2.00 -4.97 17.25
N CYS A 70 2.82 -5.46 18.17
CA CYS A 70 2.36 -6.00 19.44
C CYS A 70 2.19 -4.95 20.55
N ASP A 71 2.32 -3.66 20.23
CA ASP A 71 2.14 -2.56 21.18
C ASP A 71 0.66 -2.16 21.36
N SER A 72 0.39 -1.24 22.28
CA SER A 72 -0.97 -0.79 22.59
C SER A 72 -1.48 0.28 21.60
N PRO A 73 -2.81 0.42 21.41
CA PRO A 73 -3.34 1.47 20.54
C PRO A 73 -3.06 2.89 21.07
N GLU A 74 -2.84 3.05 22.39
CA GLU A 74 -2.36 4.30 23.00
C GLU A 74 -0.93 4.61 22.56
N SER A 75 -0.05 3.59 22.54
CA SER A 75 1.33 3.70 22.07
C SER A 75 1.38 4.20 20.64
N HIS A 76 0.60 3.58 19.76
CA HIS A 76 0.52 3.94 18.35
C HIS A 76 0.12 5.41 18.17
N ARG A 77 -0.90 5.88 18.90
CA ARG A 77 -1.36 7.28 18.82
C ARG A 77 -0.28 8.27 19.24
N GLY A 78 0.47 7.96 20.29
CA GLY A 78 1.60 8.80 20.72
C GLY A 78 2.76 8.78 19.72
N TRP A 79 3.01 7.64 19.07
CA TRP A 79 4.13 7.48 18.14
C TRP A 79 3.88 8.09 16.76
N ILE A 80 2.61 8.18 16.32
CA ILE A 80 2.24 8.77 15.03
C ILE A 80 2.77 10.19 14.87
N SER A 81 2.80 11.01 15.92
CA SER A 81 3.36 12.37 15.85
C SER A 81 4.83 12.37 15.45
N ASP A 82 5.62 11.43 15.96
CA ASP A 82 7.05 11.31 15.66
C ASP A 82 7.27 10.87 14.22
N ILE A 83 6.46 9.93 13.74
CA ILE A 83 6.50 9.46 12.35
C ILE A 83 6.18 10.60 11.39
N VAL A 84 5.11 11.36 11.67
CA VAL A 84 4.69 12.48 10.84
C VAL A 84 5.72 13.61 10.86
N ALA A 85 6.33 13.88 12.02
CA ALA A 85 7.41 14.84 12.13
C ALA A 85 8.62 14.43 11.28
N TYR A 86 9.03 13.15 11.33
CA TYR A 86 10.13 12.63 10.53
C TYR A 86 9.80 12.64 9.03
N ALA A 87 8.57 12.29 8.65
CA ALA A 87 8.13 12.28 7.25
C ALA A 87 8.18 13.67 6.59
N LYS A 88 8.00 14.73 7.38
CA LYS A 88 8.01 16.14 6.94
C LYS A 88 9.41 16.76 6.92
N ASP A 89 10.45 16.08 7.40
CA ASP A 89 11.80 16.64 7.43
C ASP A 89 12.30 16.93 5.98
N PRO A 90 12.62 18.20 5.67
CA PRO A 90 13.09 18.58 4.33
C PRO A 90 14.42 17.94 3.95
N ASN A 91 15.28 17.56 4.91
CA ASN A 91 16.57 16.92 4.64
C ASN A 91 16.41 15.49 4.08
N ILE A 92 15.35 14.80 4.47
CA ILE A 92 15.01 13.45 3.98
C ILE A 92 14.29 13.54 2.63
N THR A 93 13.36 14.49 2.51
CA THR A 93 12.55 14.69 1.29
C THR A 93 13.41 15.17 0.10
N SER A 94 14.43 15.99 0.36
CA SER A 94 15.28 16.58 -0.68
C SER A 94 16.33 15.62 -1.24
N LYS A 95 16.88 14.71 -0.43
CA LYS A 95 17.93 13.76 -0.86
C LYS A 95 17.45 12.62 -1.77
N ARG A 96 16.13 12.44 -1.93
CA ARG A 96 15.54 11.32 -2.70
C ARG A 96 14.63 11.75 -3.86
N LYS A 97 14.65 13.04 -4.22
CA LYS A 97 13.94 13.57 -5.41
C LYS A 97 14.48 13.02 -6.74
N PHE A 98 15.66 12.38 -6.73
CA PHE A 98 16.30 11.79 -7.93
C PHE A 98 15.59 10.53 -8.46
N ALA A 99 14.82 9.82 -7.64
CA ALA A 99 14.09 8.61 -8.08
C ALA A 99 12.74 8.90 -8.76
N LEU A 100 12.25 10.15 -8.74
CA LEU A 100 10.98 10.52 -9.38
C LEU A 100 11.10 10.76 -10.90
N GLY A 101 12.30 10.88 -11.46
CA GLY A 101 12.50 11.13 -12.89
C GLY A 101 12.08 9.98 -13.80
N PHE A 102 12.14 8.74 -13.31
CA PHE A 102 11.85 7.54 -14.12
C PHE A 102 10.35 7.23 -14.20
N VAL A 103 9.59 7.57 -13.14
CA VAL A 103 8.11 7.41 -13.13
C VAL A 103 7.44 8.42 -14.06
N GLN A 104 8.04 9.61 -14.24
CA GLN A 104 7.56 10.60 -15.19
C GLN A 104 7.68 10.14 -16.66
N GLN A 105 8.67 9.30 -16.98
CA GLN A 105 8.83 8.71 -18.32
C GLN A 105 7.77 7.65 -18.63
N ILE A 106 7.28 6.92 -17.63
CA ILE A 106 6.22 5.91 -17.79
C ILE A 106 4.82 6.57 -17.85
N ALA A 107 4.59 7.64 -17.07
CA ALA A 107 3.37 8.44 -17.17
C ALA A 107 3.23 9.14 -18.54
N ASN A 108 4.35 9.57 -19.14
CA ASN A 108 4.38 10.11 -20.50
C ASN A 108 4.18 9.04 -21.59
N PHE A 109 4.42 7.76 -21.30
CA PHE A 109 4.12 6.65 -22.21
C PHE A 109 2.61 6.39 -22.28
N ARG A 110 1.91 6.40 -21.13
CA ARG A 110 0.45 6.20 -21.06
C ARG A 110 -0.39 7.35 -21.63
N ARG A 111 0.17 8.56 -21.71
CA ARG A 111 -0.50 9.72 -22.34
C ARG A 111 -0.37 9.71 -23.87
N LYS A 112 0.69 9.08 -24.42
CA LYS A 112 0.95 9.01 -25.88
C LYS A 112 0.25 7.83 -26.60
N GLU A 113 -0.26 6.88 -25.83
CA GLU A 113 -0.99 5.68 -26.30
C GLU A 113 -2.53 5.88 -26.27
N ARG A 114 -3.05 6.80 -25.45
CA ARG A 114 -4.48 7.18 -25.46
C ARG A 114 -4.86 8.08 -26.65
N ASP A 115 -3.89 8.79 -27.21
CA ASP A 115 -4.09 9.68 -28.37
C ASP A 115 -4.00 8.97 -29.73
N ARG A 116 -3.73 7.66 -29.79
CA ARG A 116 -3.49 6.94 -31.06
C ARG A 116 -4.33 5.67 -31.21
N GLY A 117 -5.61 5.72 -30.82
CA GLY A 117 -6.58 4.62 -30.90
C GLY A 117 -6.36 3.70 -32.11
N ALA A 118 -5.75 2.54 -31.86
CA ALA A 118 -5.46 1.52 -32.85
C ALA A 118 -5.66 0.14 -32.22
N ASP A 119 -6.76 -0.51 -32.60
CA ASP A 119 -6.95 -1.95 -32.44
C ASP A 119 -6.05 -2.68 -33.44
N THR A 120 -5.36 -3.72 -33.00
CA THR A 120 -4.46 -4.62 -33.75
C THR A 120 -2.98 -4.20 -33.80
N LEU A 121 -2.19 -4.95 -33.03
CA LEU A 121 -0.73 -4.86 -32.93
C LEU A 121 -0.09 -5.59 -34.14
N VAL A 122 0.23 -4.86 -35.21
CA VAL A 122 1.15 -5.36 -36.26
C VAL A 122 2.47 -4.62 -36.11
N VAL A 123 3.48 -5.30 -35.58
CA VAL A 123 4.85 -4.79 -35.59
C VAL A 123 5.35 -4.86 -37.03
N ARG A 124 5.45 -3.71 -37.70
CA ARG A 124 6.16 -3.58 -38.98
C ARG A 124 7.22 -2.49 -38.90
N CYS A 125 8.44 -2.89 -39.29
CA CYS A 125 9.60 -2.06 -39.50
C CYS A 125 9.32 -0.98 -40.57
N PRO A 126 9.80 0.27 -40.45
CA PRO A 126 9.35 1.35 -41.31
C PRO A 126 10.04 1.35 -42.68
N ILE A 127 9.24 1.33 -43.75
CA ILE A 127 9.64 1.85 -45.07
C ILE A 127 8.56 2.84 -45.53
N ARG A 128 9.03 3.95 -46.10
CA ARG A 128 8.33 5.16 -46.59
C ARG A 128 7.04 4.89 -47.38
N GLY A 129 6.11 5.84 -47.31
CA GLY A 129 5.36 6.29 -48.49
C GLY A 129 3.83 6.45 -48.35
N SER A 130 3.37 7.68 -48.57
CA SER A 130 2.14 8.10 -49.28
C SER A 130 0.74 7.62 -48.86
N GLY A 131 -0.16 8.60 -48.66
CA GLY A 131 -1.38 8.70 -49.48
C GLY A 131 -2.76 8.37 -48.87
N LYS A 132 -3.58 9.42 -48.72
CA LYS A 132 -5.04 9.54 -48.92
C LYS A 132 -6.05 8.68 -48.10
N SER A 133 -6.86 9.42 -47.34
CA SER A 133 -8.35 9.48 -47.33
C SER A 133 -9.18 8.20 -47.09
N ARG A 134 -10.08 8.24 -46.09
CA ARG A 134 -11.55 8.28 -46.28
C ARG A 134 -12.27 8.27 -44.91
N LEU A 135 -13.14 9.26 -44.69
CA LEU A 135 -14.11 9.31 -43.60
C LEU A 135 -15.24 8.31 -43.89
N ILE A 136 -15.52 7.42 -42.95
CA ILE A 136 -16.78 6.68 -42.86
C ILE A 136 -17.21 6.73 -41.39
N GLY A 137 -18.34 7.38 -41.16
CA GLY A 137 -18.94 7.53 -39.84
C GLY A 137 -19.48 6.19 -39.34
N PHE A 138 -19.35 5.98 -38.04
CA PHE A 138 -20.13 5.01 -37.27
C PHE A 138 -20.66 5.71 -36.00
N PRO A 139 -21.80 5.24 -35.49
CA PRO A 139 -22.75 6.03 -34.72
C PRO A 139 -22.22 6.37 -33.34
N GLN A 140 -22.78 7.42 -32.75
CA GLN A 140 -22.64 7.75 -31.33
C GLN A 140 -22.86 6.51 -30.47
N CYS A 141 -21.77 5.86 -30.05
CA CYS A 141 -21.78 5.11 -28.80
C CYS A 141 -21.75 6.17 -27.69
N LEU A 142 -22.97 6.62 -27.38
CA LEU A 142 -23.35 7.15 -26.09
C LEU A 142 -22.58 6.36 -25.02
N CYS A 143 -21.64 7.02 -24.34
CA CYS A 143 -21.22 6.55 -23.04
C CYS A 143 -22.50 6.45 -22.20
N PRO A 144 -22.92 5.26 -21.72
CA PRO A 144 -23.68 5.24 -20.50
C PRO A 144 -22.74 5.88 -19.49
N ALA A 145 -23.14 7.03 -18.96
CA ALA A 145 -22.56 7.54 -17.74
C ALA A 145 -22.66 6.39 -16.73
N ASP A 146 -21.54 5.70 -16.48
CA ASP A 146 -21.48 4.72 -15.42
C ASP A 146 -21.88 5.47 -14.15
N PRO A 147 -23.02 5.11 -13.53
CA PRO A 147 -23.34 5.62 -12.23
C PRO A 147 -22.32 5.00 -11.29
N GLN A 148 -21.35 5.81 -10.87
CA GLN A 148 -20.36 5.51 -9.83
C GLN A 148 -20.93 4.53 -8.80
N PRO A 149 -20.49 3.26 -8.75
CA PRO A 149 -20.89 2.41 -7.65
C PRO A 149 -20.01 2.79 -6.45
N ARG A 150 -20.55 3.65 -5.58
CA ARG A 150 -20.14 3.81 -4.17
C ARG A 150 -18.65 4.06 -3.89
N CYS A 151 -17.95 4.84 -4.72
CA CYS A 151 -16.59 5.33 -4.41
C CYS A 151 -16.58 6.67 -3.64
N SER A 152 -17.65 6.96 -2.88
CA SER A 152 -17.88 8.28 -2.25
C SER A 152 -17.95 8.27 -0.72
N ARG A 153 -17.62 7.15 -0.04
CA ARG A 153 -17.45 7.14 1.44
C ARG A 153 -16.00 7.24 1.91
N GLN A 154 -15.02 7.10 1.01
CA GLN A 154 -13.61 6.88 1.39
C GLN A 154 -12.64 7.99 0.99
N LEU A 155 -13.09 9.10 0.38
CA LEU A 155 -12.17 10.23 0.11
C LEU A 155 -12.11 11.25 1.25
N ASP A 156 -13.12 11.28 2.13
CA ASP A 156 -13.21 12.30 3.19
C ASP A 156 -12.70 11.82 4.56
N THR A 157 -12.40 10.53 4.71
CA THR A 157 -11.93 9.93 5.98
C THR A 157 -10.42 9.75 6.09
N LEU A 158 -9.67 10.00 5.02
CA LEU A 158 -8.29 9.51 4.90
C LEU A 158 -7.18 10.46 5.41
N PHE A 159 -7.53 11.67 5.83
CA PHE A 159 -6.64 12.56 6.59
C PHE A 159 -7.39 13.10 7.80
N LYS A 160 -7.88 12.21 8.68
CA LYS A 160 -8.47 12.64 9.95
C LYS A 160 -7.35 13.17 10.87
N GLY A 161 -7.23 14.50 10.91
CA GLY A 161 -6.60 15.27 12.00
C GLY A 161 -5.08 15.30 12.05
N ASP A 162 -4.40 14.17 11.85
CA ASP A 162 -3.00 14.02 12.33
C ASP A 162 -1.96 13.90 11.19
N GLY A 163 -2.41 13.87 9.93
CA GLY A 163 -1.51 13.80 8.76
C GLY A 163 -0.87 12.43 8.51
N PHE A 164 -1.44 11.36 9.07
CA PHE A 164 -1.01 9.97 8.86
C PHE A 164 -2.02 9.19 7.98
N PRO A 165 -1.60 8.52 6.89
CA PRO A 165 -2.51 8.08 5.84
C PRO A 165 -3.07 6.65 5.97
N PHE A 166 -2.70 5.89 7.01
CA PHE A 166 -3.19 4.51 7.22
C PHE A 166 -3.30 4.15 8.72
N GLU A 167 -3.90 3.01 9.03
CA GLU A 167 -4.11 2.54 10.40
C GLU A 167 -2.99 1.59 10.87
N ILE A 168 -2.80 1.51 12.20
CA ILE A 168 -1.88 0.59 12.87
C ILE A 168 -2.71 -0.33 13.78
N ILE A 169 -2.63 -1.64 13.53
CA ILE A 169 -3.23 -2.70 14.34
C ILE A 169 -2.39 -2.93 15.60
N ALA A 170 -3.08 -2.97 16.75
CA ALA A 170 -2.56 -3.37 18.04
C ALA A 170 -2.85 -4.85 18.31
N ASP A 171 -1.82 -5.70 18.24
CA ASP A 171 -1.89 -7.15 18.53
C ASP A 171 -1.19 -7.48 19.86
N GLN A 172 -1.69 -6.93 20.97
CA GLN A 172 -1.14 -7.17 22.31
C GLN A 172 -1.15 -8.66 22.70
N ASP A 173 -2.17 -9.38 22.22
CA ASP A 173 -2.35 -10.82 22.47
C ASP A 173 -1.40 -11.69 21.61
N ARG A 174 -0.73 -11.11 20.61
CA ARG A 174 0.14 -11.81 19.63
C ARG A 174 -0.58 -12.89 18.84
N LYS A 175 -1.92 -12.89 18.82
CA LYS A 175 -2.72 -13.93 18.17
C LYS A 175 -2.55 -13.84 16.66
N LEU A 176 -2.60 -12.62 16.12
CA LEU A 176 -2.46 -12.38 14.68
C LEU A 176 -1.01 -12.64 14.24
N ALA A 177 -0.04 -12.23 15.05
CA ALA A 177 1.37 -12.49 14.78
C ALA A 177 1.68 -13.99 14.71
N VAL A 178 1.10 -14.81 15.59
CA VAL A 178 1.23 -16.28 15.56
C VAL A 178 0.51 -16.87 14.35
N GLU A 179 -0.75 -16.47 14.12
CA GLU A 179 -1.59 -17.03 13.06
C GLU A 179 -1.02 -16.76 11.66
N LEU A 180 -0.52 -15.53 11.44
CA LEU A 180 0.07 -15.15 10.16
C LEU A 180 1.55 -15.57 10.05
N GLY A 181 2.14 -16.11 11.13
CA GLY A 181 3.51 -16.62 11.16
C GLY A 181 4.56 -15.53 11.04
N MET A 182 4.34 -14.39 11.71
CA MET A 182 5.20 -13.20 11.65
C MET A 182 6.17 -13.08 12.82
N LEU A 183 6.23 -14.04 13.74
CA LEU A 183 7.09 -13.92 14.92
C LEU A 183 8.57 -14.09 14.55
N ASP A 184 9.40 -13.18 15.07
CA ASP A 184 10.85 -13.30 14.99
C ASP A 184 11.35 -14.12 16.19
N PRO A 185 12.04 -15.26 15.99
CA PRO A 185 12.55 -16.06 17.10
C PRO A 185 13.72 -15.40 17.83
N ALA A 186 14.42 -14.46 17.20
CA ALA A 186 15.58 -13.78 17.76
C ALA A 186 15.21 -12.56 18.60
N GLU A 187 14.16 -11.83 18.20
CA GLU A 187 13.73 -10.63 18.90
C GLU A 187 12.69 -10.93 19.96
N LYS A 188 13.03 -10.61 21.21
CA LYS A 188 12.17 -10.83 22.37
C LYS A 188 12.03 -9.56 23.17
N ASP A 189 10.85 -9.36 23.73
CA ASP A 189 10.63 -8.30 24.71
C ASP A 189 11.40 -8.59 26.02
N SER A 190 11.41 -7.62 26.94
CA SER A 190 12.01 -7.77 28.27
C SER A 190 11.39 -8.89 29.12
N LYS A 191 10.24 -9.43 28.71
CA LYS A 191 9.53 -10.56 29.34
C LYS A 191 9.83 -11.89 28.63
N GLY A 192 10.74 -11.89 27.64
CA GLY A 192 11.15 -13.07 26.89
C GLY A 192 10.17 -13.53 25.81
N MET A 193 9.13 -12.75 25.52
CA MET A 193 8.12 -13.07 24.52
C MET A 193 8.55 -12.58 23.13
N PRO A 194 8.34 -13.37 22.07
CA PRO A 194 8.76 -13.01 20.72
C PRO A 194 8.00 -11.78 20.19
N LEU A 195 8.71 -10.92 19.49
CA LEU A 195 8.16 -9.78 18.77
C LEU A 195 7.87 -10.15 17.31
N THR A 196 7.12 -9.29 16.63
CA THR A 196 6.89 -9.39 15.20
C THR A 196 8.17 -9.09 14.41
N ALA A 197 8.50 -9.94 13.46
CA ALA A 197 9.45 -9.66 12.40
C ALA A 197 8.95 -8.51 11.51
N ARG A 198 9.77 -8.07 10.55
CA ARG A 198 9.37 -7.10 9.52
C ARG A 198 8.76 -7.84 8.34
N ALA A 199 7.52 -8.27 8.49
CA ALA A 199 6.78 -8.95 7.45
C ALA A 199 5.99 -7.96 6.58
N VAL A 200 5.77 -8.29 5.32
CA VAL A 200 4.90 -7.58 4.38
C VAL A 200 4.06 -8.62 3.68
N PHE A 201 2.75 -8.43 3.64
CA PHE A 201 1.77 -9.29 2.99
C PHE A 201 1.01 -8.46 1.96
N ILE A 202 1.01 -8.93 0.71
CA ILE A 202 0.25 -8.33 -0.39
C ILE A 202 -0.97 -9.21 -0.64
N ILE A 203 -2.15 -8.65 -0.38
CA ILE A 203 -3.44 -9.33 -0.37
C ILE A 203 -4.28 -8.76 -1.51
N ASP A 204 -4.90 -9.65 -2.28
CA ASP A 204 -5.77 -9.27 -3.37
C ASP A 204 -7.21 -8.97 -2.91
N PRO A 205 -8.06 -8.39 -3.79
CA PRO A 205 -9.48 -8.19 -3.50
C PRO A 205 -10.23 -9.51 -3.21
N SER A 206 -9.74 -10.65 -3.72
CA SER A 206 -10.26 -11.99 -3.39
C SER A 206 -9.76 -12.55 -2.05
N LYS A 207 -9.09 -11.74 -1.22
CA LYS A 207 -8.58 -12.07 0.12
C LYS A 207 -7.48 -13.13 0.12
N LYS A 208 -6.84 -13.37 -1.01
CA LYS A 208 -5.75 -14.33 -1.20
C LYS A 208 -4.42 -13.63 -1.06
N LEU A 209 -3.48 -14.33 -0.44
CA LEU A 209 -2.09 -13.89 -0.35
C LEU A 209 -1.39 -14.04 -1.70
N ARG A 210 -0.94 -12.94 -2.30
CA ARG A 210 -0.24 -12.93 -3.59
C ARG A 210 1.27 -12.90 -3.46
N ALA A 211 1.76 -12.18 -2.45
CA ALA A 211 3.17 -12.16 -2.10
C ALA A 211 3.31 -11.92 -0.60
N HIS A 212 4.36 -12.48 0.00
CA HIS A 212 4.80 -12.06 1.32
C HIS A 212 6.33 -11.96 1.33
N ILE A 213 6.84 -11.02 2.11
CA ILE A 213 8.27 -10.83 2.32
C ILE A 213 8.50 -10.79 3.82
N LEU A 214 9.48 -11.56 4.30
CA LEU A 214 9.85 -11.61 5.70
C LEU A 214 11.28 -11.09 5.84
N TYR A 215 11.44 -9.94 6.50
CA TYR A 215 12.74 -9.41 6.90
C TYR A 215 12.95 -9.58 8.41
N PRO A 216 14.19 -9.86 8.85
CA PRO A 216 14.52 -9.80 10.27
C PRO A 216 14.42 -8.37 10.79
N ALA A 217 14.26 -8.20 12.09
CA ALA A 217 14.16 -6.87 12.70
C ALA A 217 15.37 -5.95 12.45
N THR A 218 16.56 -6.52 12.23
CA THR A 218 17.80 -5.78 11.98
C THR A 218 17.85 -5.07 10.64
N THR A 219 17.05 -5.51 9.65
CA THR A 219 17.14 -5.01 8.27
C THR A 219 15.92 -4.17 7.92
N GLY A 220 16.14 -2.86 7.73
CA GLY A 220 15.09 -1.96 7.26
C GLY A 220 14.65 -2.29 5.83
N ARG A 221 13.34 -2.23 5.59
CA ARG A 221 12.69 -2.47 4.30
C ARG A 221 12.91 -1.31 3.34
N ASN A 222 12.98 -1.64 2.06
CA ASN A 222 12.93 -0.64 1.00
C ASN A 222 11.56 -0.64 0.32
N PHE A 223 10.73 0.35 0.68
CA PHE A 223 9.39 0.54 0.13
C PHE A 223 9.35 0.98 -1.34
N GLU A 224 10.50 1.19 -2.01
CA GLU A 224 10.52 1.44 -3.45
C GLU A 224 10.36 0.16 -4.29
N TYR A 225 10.64 -0.99 -3.70
CA TYR A 225 10.52 -2.31 -4.34
C TYR A 225 9.26 -3.09 -3.90
N VAL A 226 8.46 -2.51 -3.00
CA VAL A 226 7.16 -3.03 -2.55
C VAL A 226 6.07 -2.40 -3.41
#